data_AF-A0A831NTC5-F1
#
_entry.id   AF-A0A831NTC5-F1
#
_cell.length_a   1.000
_cell.length_b   1.000
_cell.length_c   1.000
_cell.angle_alpha   90.00
_cell.angle_beta   90.00
_cell.angle_gamma   90.00
#
_symmetry.space_group_name_H-M   'P 1'
#
loop_
_entity.id
_entity.type
_entity.pdbx_description
1 polymer ?
#
loop_
_entity_poly.entity_id
_entity_poly.type
_entity_poly.pdbx_seq_one_letter_code
_entity_poly.pdbx_strand_id
1 'polypeptide(L)' 'TEMLAEAREVALERMIQDAKKRGANGIIGVRFMTSAVASGAAEIFAYGTAVILEKE' A
#
# COMPACT_ATOMS: atom_id res chain seq x y z
N THR A 1 9.24 16.84 -1.24
CA THR A 1 7.96 16.09 -1.35
C THR A 1 8.06 14.91 -2.30
N GLU A 2 8.98 14.93 -3.27
CA GLU A 2 9.28 13.82 -4.20
C GLU A 2 9.58 12.48 -3.50
N MET A 3 10.47 12.46 -2.49
CA MET A 3 10.79 11.24 -1.74
C MET A 3 9.56 10.58 -1.08
N LEU A 4 8.57 11.37 -0.63
CA LEU A 4 7.34 10.83 -0.04
C LEU A 4 6.40 10.25 -1.10
N ALA A 5 6.41 10.82 -2.31
CA ALA A 5 5.66 10.28 -3.43
C ALA A 5 6.25 8.94 -3.90
N GLU A 6 7.58 8.87 -4.03
CA GLU A 6 8.28 7.63 -4.39
C GLU A 6 8.07 6.55 -3.32
N ALA A 7 8.22 6.89 -2.03
CA ALA A 7 7.97 5.95 -0.94
C ALA A 7 6.51 5.42 -0.95
N ARG A 8 5.55 6.28 -1.32
CA ARG A 8 4.14 5.88 -1.46
C ARG A 8 3.95 4.86 -2.57
N GLU A 9 4.58 5.07 -3.73
CA GLU A 9 4.50 4.14 -4.86
C GLU A 9 5.12 2.80 -4.52
N VAL A 10 6.30 2.79 -3.88
CA VAL A 10 6.96 1.56 -3.42
C VAL A 10 6.08 0.81 -2.41
N ALA A 11 5.46 1.50 -1.45
CA ALA A 11 4.57 0.88 -0.47
C ALA A 11 3.32 0.28 -1.12
N LEU A 12 2.73 0.99 -2.09
CA LEU A 12 1.59 0.50 -2.86
C LEU A 12 1.96 -0.74 -3.68
N GLU A 13 3.09 -0.72 -4.38
CA GLU A 13 3.53 -1.84 -5.20
C GLU A 13 3.78 -3.08 -4.34
N ARG A 14 4.43 -2.94 -3.19
CA ARG A 14 4.62 -4.06 -2.23
C ARG A 14 3.29 -4.67 -1.80
N MET A 15 2.31 -3.83 -1.44
CA MET A 15 0.96 -4.29 -1.05
C MET A 15 0.27 -5.05 -2.20
N ILE A 16 0.40 -4.56 -3.44
CA ILE A 16 -0.15 -5.23 -4.63
C ILE A 16 0.51 -6.58 -4.86
N GLN A 17 1.85 -6.66 -4.78
CA GLN A 17 2.57 -7.92 -4.96
C GLN A 17 2.18 -8.95 -3.89
N ASP A 18 2.00 -8.53 -2.65
CA ASP A 18 1.56 -9.41 -1.57
C ASP A 18 0.11 -9.89 -1.76
N ALA A 19 -0.79 -9.02 -2.23
CA ALA A 19 -2.15 -9.43 -2.59
C ALA A 19 -2.15 -10.44 -3.74
N LYS A 20 -1.36 -10.20 -4.79
CA LYS A 20 -1.21 -11.12 -5.94
C LYS A 20 -0.66 -12.49 -5.52
N LYS A 21 0.36 -12.52 -4.66
CA LYS A 21 0.91 -13.78 -4.11
C LYS A 21 -0.13 -14.60 -3.33
N ARG A 22 -1.15 -13.93 -2.78
CA ARG A 22 -2.29 -14.57 -2.09
C ARG A 22 -3.44 -14.95 -3.02
N GLY A 23 -3.30 -14.74 -4.33
CA GLY A 23 -4.33 -15.07 -5.32
C GLY A 23 -5.46 -14.03 -5.42
N ALA A 24 -5.31 -12.87 -4.78
CA ALA A 24 -6.33 -11.81 -4.87
C ALA A 24 -6.30 -11.10 -6.23
N ASN A 25 -7.48 -10.72 -6.72
CA ASN A 25 -7.64 -9.90 -7.93
C ASN A 25 -8.00 -8.43 -7.62
N GLY A 26 -8.20 -8.11 -6.34
CA GLY A 26 -8.50 -6.76 -5.89
C GLY A 26 -8.02 -6.49 -4.47
N ILE A 27 -7.94 -5.20 -4.11
CA ILE A 27 -7.69 -4.74 -2.76
C ILE A 27 -8.73 -3.68 -2.42
N ILE A 28 -9.50 -3.88 -1.36
CA ILE A 28 -10.51 -2.95 -0.89
C ILE A 28 -10.09 -2.29 0.42
N GLY A 29 -10.69 -1.15 0.74
CA GLY A 29 -10.38 -0.41 1.97
C GLY A 29 -8.93 0.06 2.05
N VAL A 30 -8.33 0.41 0.90
CA VAL A 30 -6.95 0.90 0.83
C VAL A 30 -6.80 2.20 1.62
N ARG A 31 -5.81 2.24 2.50
CA ARG A 31 -5.45 3.42 3.30
C ARG A 31 -3.96 3.65 3.27
N PHE A 32 -3.60 4.93 3.27
CA PHE A 32 -2.23 5.39 3.43
C PHE A 32 -2.11 6.12 4.77
N MET A 33 -1.05 5.82 5.50
CA MET A 33 -0.74 6.49 6.75
C MET A 33 0.72 6.89 6.74
N THR A 34 1.03 8.09 7.22
CA THR A 34 2.41 8.54 7.43
C THR A 34 2.67 8.70 8.91
N SER A 35 3.90 8.40 9.33
CA SER A 35 4.35 8.59 10.70
C SER A 35 5.74 9.23 10.69
N ALA A 36 5.94 10.27 11.51
CA ALA A 36 7.28 10.83 11.71
C ALA A 36 8.09 9.88 12.59
N VAL A 37 9.25 9.44 12.10
CA VAL A 37 10.12 8.51 12.83
C VAL A 37 11.36 9.18 13.41
N ALA A 38 11.82 10.26 12.79
CA ALA A 38 12.88 11.11 13.31
C ALA A 38 12.80 12.52 12.68
N SER A 39 13.64 13.44 13.15
CA SER A 39 13.73 14.77 12.53
C SER A 39 14.11 14.64 11.06
N GLY A 40 13.21 15.06 10.16
CA GLY A 40 13.41 14.97 8.71
C GLY A 40 13.18 13.58 8.11
N ALA A 41 12.73 12.59 8.89
CA ALA A 41 12.43 11.24 8.41
C ALA A 41 10.98 10.85 8.75
N ALA A 42 10.27 10.34 7.75
CA ALA A 42 8.91 9.85 7.89
C ALA A 42 8.76 8.50 7.19
N GLU A 43 7.95 7.64 7.77
CA GLU A 43 7.52 6.38 7.17
C GLU A 43 6.16 6.53 6.50
N ILE A 44 5.91 5.67 5.51
CA ILE A 44 4.61 5.53 4.86
C ILE A 44 4.17 4.07 4.89
N PHE A 45 2.92 3.88 5.33
CA PHE A 45 2.25 2.59 5.39
C PHE A 45 1.12 2.58 4.36
N ALA A 46 1.04 1.52 3.57
CA ALA A 46 -0.08 1.22 2.70
C ALA A 46 -0.68 -0.13 3.13
N TYR A 47 -1.98 -0.16 3.40
CA TYR A 47 -2.68 -1.38 3.80
C TYR A 47 -4.11 -1.40 3.27
N GLY A 48 -4.68 -2.60 3.18
CA GLY A 48 -6.03 -2.86 2.70
C GLY A 48 -6.38 -4.34 2.85
N THR A 49 -7.54 -4.73 2.35
CA THR A 49 -8.03 -6.12 2.37
C THR A 49 -7.94 -6.73 0.98
N ALA A 50 -7.13 -7.77 0.83
CA ALA A 50 -7.03 -8.53 -0.41
C ALA A 50 -8.30 -9.37 -0.62
N VAL A 51 -8.91 -9.27 -1.80
CA VAL A 51 -10.20 -9.92 -2.13
C VAL A 51 -10.15 -10.60 -3.49
N ILE A 52 -11.04 -11.56 -3.68
CA ILE A 52 -11.37 -12.15 -4.98
C ILE A 52 -12.77 -11.68 -5.35
N LEU A 53 -12.88 -10.90 -6.42
CA LEU A 53 -14.12 -10.42 -6.99
C LEU A 53 -14.60 -11.39 -8.07
N GLU A 54 -15.84 -11.81 -8.01
CA GLU A 54 -16.52 -12.56 -9.08
C GLU A 54 -17.28 -11.58 -10.00
N LYS A 55 -17.49 -11.98 -11.26
CA LYS A 55 -18.35 -11.23 -12.17
C LYS A 55 -19.81 -11.53 -11.82
N GLU A 56 -20.67 -10.52 -11.97
CA GLU A 56 -22.13 -10.67 -11.86
C GLU A 56 -22.67 -11.65 -12.91
#